data_AF-A0A2T7TRQ6-F1
#
_entry.id   AF-A0A2T7TRQ6-F1
#
_cell.length_a   1.000
_cell.length_b   1.000
_cell.length_c   1.000
_cell.angle_alpha   90.00
_cell.angle_beta   90.00
_cell.angle_gamma   90.00
#
_symmetry.space_group_name_H-M   'P 1'
#
loop_
_entity.id
_entity.type
_entity.pdbx_description
1 polymer ?
#
loop_
_entity_poly.entity_id
_entity_poly.type
_entity_poly.pdbx_seq_one_letter_code
_entity_poly.pdbx_strand_id
1 'polypeptide(L)'
;MSFHQKRPEQLSVAAGYSTERGPRTDNEDYCAFFEGTPAQRMRHGVIAVIADGVGGAKGGRVAAETVVRGFIDGYLGQSELLGVQKKCARAIEAMNRWIHAIGRTNSDLQGMACTLTALILRGRQAHIVHVGDSRLYRLRHHRLDLLTRDHTFNEWGMQGVLRRAVGASDSLQIDYLAEPVQVHDRYLLCTDGVHGSLSERVLRDELARRASPDETARAVTAAALAARGSDNATALVLDVLNLPPASQPDLELAIAAQPILPPPTTGTVVDGFDLEAQLSDGRYSRVFRAYDTVAKRPVILKFPKPIHGADVVLRQAFVRETWIAARVRSPWVAEVLDIPPERQTRLYSVMPFYAGEILEARLQRSPQISLAEGLTLATRLTKAVAALHRAGIVHRDIKPDNVILEQEENRAQPGLRLIDLGVARVDGMDDFALEHAPGTPSYMAPELFTGAPGDELSDQFAVAVTIYRLFSRAYPYGEIEPFSRPRFSKPTPLTSHRPDLPAWLDQVLARALAVSPRERFGDILELAFELEHGSARALPTVLHRKPLYERNPVLVWQIVSVTLAVLLFMSWAFR
;
A
#
# COMPACT_ATOMS: atom_id res chain seq x y z
N MET A 1 -11.15 -19.55 -19.00
CA MET A 1 -11.65 -18.37 -18.26
C MET A 1 -10.58 -17.30 -18.29
N SER A 2 -10.82 -16.24 -19.05
CA SER A 2 -9.84 -15.16 -19.29
C SER A 2 -9.59 -14.41 -17.98
N PHE A 3 -8.35 -14.44 -17.50
CA PHE A 3 -7.90 -13.60 -16.39
C PHE A 3 -8.02 -12.14 -16.84
N HIS A 4 -9.07 -11.46 -16.38
CA HIS A 4 -9.07 -10.00 -16.36
C HIS A 4 -7.98 -9.55 -15.40
N GLN A 5 -6.78 -9.37 -15.95
CA GLN A 5 -5.68 -8.67 -15.30
C GLN A 5 -6.16 -7.22 -15.12
N LYS A 6 -6.80 -6.93 -13.97
CA LYS A 6 -7.17 -5.57 -13.59
C LYS A 6 -5.92 -4.71 -13.72
N ARG A 7 -6.01 -3.68 -14.55
CA ARG A 7 -4.94 -2.69 -14.76
C ARG A 7 -4.45 -2.18 -13.39
N PRO A 8 -3.15 -1.90 -13.21
CA PRO A 8 -2.64 -1.37 -11.95
C PRO A 8 -3.45 -0.12 -11.56
N GLU A 9 -3.80 -0.03 -10.28
CA GLU A 9 -4.56 1.08 -9.70
C GLU A 9 -3.78 2.38 -9.88
N GLN A 10 -4.13 3.11 -10.93
CA GLN A 10 -3.55 4.40 -11.29
C GLN A 10 -4.55 5.50 -10.91
N LEU A 11 -4.03 6.71 -10.72
CA LEU A 11 -4.86 7.90 -10.61
C LEU A 11 -5.77 8.01 -11.83
N SER A 12 -7.07 7.88 -11.60
CA SER A 12 -8.10 7.95 -12.63
C SER A 12 -9.10 9.02 -12.23
N VAL A 13 -9.37 9.92 -13.17
CA VAL A 13 -10.30 11.03 -12.99
C VAL A 13 -11.21 11.13 -14.21
N ALA A 14 -12.39 11.70 -14.02
CA ALA A 14 -13.20 12.22 -15.12
C ALA A 14 -13.27 13.74 -14.99
N ALA A 15 -13.18 14.46 -16.09
CA ALA A 15 -13.24 15.91 -16.08
C ALA A 15 -14.11 16.41 -17.23
N GLY A 16 -14.78 17.54 -17.01
CA GLY A 16 -15.60 18.21 -17.99
C GLY A 16 -15.64 19.70 -17.69
N TYR A 17 -15.83 20.52 -18.71
CA TYR A 17 -15.88 21.97 -18.54
C TYR A 17 -16.90 22.61 -19.49
N SER A 18 -17.37 23.79 -19.10
CA SER A 18 -18.23 24.65 -19.90
C SER A 18 -17.77 26.08 -19.71
N THR A 19 -17.68 26.82 -20.81
CA THR A 19 -17.32 28.24 -20.80
C THR A 19 -18.34 28.96 -21.67
N GLU A 20 -19.09 29.85 -21.03
CA GLU A 20 -20.19 30.57 -21.65
C GLU A 20 -19.87 32.07 -21.67
N ARG A 21 -20.04 32.69 -22.83
CA ARG A 21 -19.77 34.12 -23.00
C ARG A 21 -20.71 35.01 -22.17
N GLY A 22 -21.92 34.54 -21.89
CA GLY A 22 -22.95 35.37 -21.27
C GLY A 22 -23.26 36.63 -22.08
N PRO A 23 -23.58 37.76 -21.42
CA PRO A 23 -23.99 38.99 -22.09
C PRO A 23 -22.84 39.80 -22.73
N ARG A 24 -21.59 39.39 -22.53
CA ARG A 24 -20.40 40.04 -23.11
C ARG A 24 -20.30 39.81 -24.62
N THR A 25 -19.50 40.63 -25.32
CA THR A 25 -19.22 40.46 -26.76
C THR A 25 -18.24 39.33 -27.04
N ASP A 26 -17.31 39.11 -26.11
CA ASP A 26 -16.23 38.15 -26.19
C ASP A 26 -16.13 37.36 -24.89
N ASN A 27 -15.50 36.19 -24.95
CA ASN A 27 -15.25 35.35 -23.79
C ASN A 27 -13.78 35.46 -23.39
N GLU A 28 -13.52 36.14 -22.28
CA GLU A 28 -12.19 36.43 -21.74
C GLU A 28 -11.69 35.32 -20.81
N ASP A 29 -12.57 34.43 -20.36
CA ASP A 29 -12.22 33.24 -19.59
C ASP A 29 -11.47 32.21 -20.42
N TYR A 30 -10.60 31.44 -19.77
CA TYR A 30 -10.00 30.24 -20.34
C TYR A 30 -9.80 29.16 -19.29
N CYS A 31 -10.10 27.91 -19.64
CA CYS A 31 -9.79 26.76 -18.81
C CYS A 31 -9.18 25.62 -19.63
N ALA A 32 -8.38 24.80 -18.98
CA ALA A 32 -7.81 23.61 -19.59
C ALA A 32 -7.70 22.46 -18.58
N PHE A 33 -7.84 21.24 -19.10
CA PHE A 33 -7.58 20.00 -18.39
C PHE A 33 -6.52 19.20 -19.14
N PHE A 34 -5.45 18.83 -18.44
CA PHE A 34 -4.38 17.98 -18.94
C PHE A 34 -4.32 16.68 -18.13
N GLU A 35 -4.72 15.59 -18.78
CA GLU A 35 -4.69 14.25 -18.18
C GLU A 35 -3.37 13.52 -18.43
N GLY A 36 -2.75 13.78 -19.59
CA GLY A 36 -1.51 13.17 -20.05
C GLY A 36 -1.59 11.66 -20.32
N THR A 37 -0.53 11.13 -20.94
CA THR A 37 -0.32 9.68 -21.08
C THR A 37 -0.14 9.02 -19.70
N PRO A 38 -0.33 7.69 -19.56
CA PRO A 38 -0.12 7.01 -18.27
C PRO A 38 1.25 7.29 -17.63
N ALA A 39 2.32 7.38 -18.43
CA ALA A 39 3.66 7.73 -17.95
C ALA A 39 3.75 9.18 -17.46
N GLN A 40 3.20 10.14 -18.22
CA GLN A 40 3.18 11.55 -17.81
C GLN A 40 2.33 11.74 -16.54
N ARG A 41 1.21 11.04 -16.42
CA ARG A 41 0.32 11.10 -15.26
C ARG A 41 0.98 10.56 -14.00
N MET A 42 1.75 9.47 -14.12
CA MET A 42 2.54 8.95 -13.01
C MET A 42 3.61 9.96 -12.55
N ARG A 43 4.21 10.69 -13.49
CA ARG A 43 5.30 11.66 -13.23
C ARG A 43 4.79 13.00 -12.70
N HIS A 44 3.71 13.52 -13.28
CA HIS A 44 3.29 14.91 -13.13
C HIS A 44 1.90 15.08 -12.52
N GLY A 45 1.11 14.00 -12.45
CA GLY A 45 -0.29 14.07 -12.06
C GLY A 45 -1.20 14.48 -13.21
N VAL A 46 -2.46 14.79 -12.87
CA VAL A 46 -3.41 15.47 -13.77
C VAL A 46 -3.53 16.93 -13.35
N ILE A 47 -3.78 17.82 -14.31
CA ILE A 47 -3.75 19.26 -14.10
C ILE A 47 -5.08 19.84 -14.62
N ALA A 48 -5.78 20.61 -13.78
CA ALA A 48 -6.92 21.42 -14.17
C ALA A 48 -6.63 22.88 -13.84
N VAL A 49 -6.88 23.79 -14.78
CA VAL A 49 -6.55 25.21 -14.63
C VAL A 49 -7.68 26.05 -15.19
N ILE A 50 -8.00 27.13 -14.49
CA ILE A 50 -8.94 28.17 -14.93
C ILE A 50 -8.29 29.54 -14.74
N ALA A 51 -8.58 30.45 -15.66
CA ALA A 51 -8.19 31.85 -15.60
C ALA A 51 -9.34 32.69 -16.16
N ASP A 52 -9.54 33.85 -15.53
CA ASP A 52 -10.42 34.92 -15.96
C ASP A 52 -9.54 36.13 -16.33
N GLY A 53 -9.74 36.65 -17.53
CA GLY A 53 -8.92 37.69 -18.13
C GLY A 53 -9.43 39.09 -17.83
N VAL A 54 -8.53 39.98 -17.41
CA VAL A 54 -8.81 41.39 -17.12
C VAL A 54 -8.01 42.28 -18.07
N GLY A 55 -8.65 43.33 -18.62
CA GLY A 55 -8.01 44.28 -19.54
C GLY A 55 -8.81 44.64 -20.79
N GLY A 56 -10.05 44.16 -20.91
CA GLY A 56 -10.92 44.39 -22.06
C GLY A 56 -10.68 43.39 -23.20
N ALA A 57 -11.68 43.26 -24.07
CA ALA A 57 -11.96 42.05 -24.87
C ALA A 57 -10.76 41.33 -25.52
N LYS A 58 -9.79 42.06 -26.08
CA LYS A 58 -8.61 41.47 -26.74
C LYS A 58 -7.48 41.13 -25.76
N GLY A 59 -7.29 41.94 -24.72
CA GLY A 59 -6.23 41.76 -23.72
C GLY A 59 -6.54 40.66 -22.72
N GLY A 60 -7.77 40.62 -22.19
CA GLY A 60 -8.19 39.64 -21.19
C GLY A 60 -8.08 38.21 -21.70
N ARG A 61 -8.70 37.92 -22.86
CA ARG A 61 -8.66 36.58 -23.48
C ARG A 61 -7.23 36.11 -23.77
N VAL A 62 -6.38 36.97 -24.32
CA VAL A 62 -4.99 36.62 -24.65
C VAL A 62 -4.20 36.31 -23.38
N ALA A 63 -4.42 37.07 -22.30
CA ALA A 63 -3.77 36.82 -21.02
C ALA A 63 -4.20 35.47 -20.43
N ALA A 64 -5.51 35.22 -20.29
CA ALA A 64 -6.03 33.98 -19.72
C ALA A 64 -5.55 32.75 -20.50
N GLU A 65 -5.67 32.75 -21.82
CA GLU A 65 -5.26 31.60 -22.65
C GLU A 65 -3.74 31.36 -22.60
N THR A 66 -2.93 32.42 -22.65
CA THR A 66 -1.48 32.28 -22.62
C THR A 66 -0.98 31.81 -21.26
N VAL A 67 -1.52 32.36 -20.17
CA VAL A 67 -1.13 31.96 -18.81
C VAL A 67 -1.50 30.50 -18.55
N VAL A 68 -2.71 30.06 -18.93
CA VAL A 68 -3.13 28.67 -18.71
C VAL A 68 -2.26 27.68 -19.48
N ARG A 69 -2.06 27.91 -20.78
CA ARG A 69 -1.22 27.03 -21.61
C ARG A 69 0.23 27.03 -21.15
N GLY A 70 0.80 28.21 -20.94
CA GLY A 70 2.19 28.37 -20.53
C GLY A 70 2.46 27.85 -19.10
N PHE A 71 1.48 27.91 -18.20
CA PHE A 71 1.57 27.27 -16.89
C PHE A 71 1.66 25.74 -17.01
N ILE A 72 0.79 25.12 -17.82
CA ILE A 72 0.80 23.67 -18.03
C ILE A 72 2.14 23.24 -18.65
N ASP A 73 2.58 23.89 -19.73
CA ASP A 73 3.84 23.58 -20.40
C ASP A 73 5.05 23.81 -19.47
N GLY A 74 5.07 24.93 -18.76
CA GLY A 74 6.10 25.26 -17.79
C GLY A 74 6.16 24.26 -16.62
N TYR A 75 5.02 23.73 -16.18
CA TYR A 75 4.97 22.69 -15.16
C TYR A 75 5.46 21.34 -15.69
N LEU A 76 5.07 20.95 -16.90
CA LEU A 76 5.46 19.67 -17.51
C LEU A 76 6.94 19.64 -17.92
N GLY A 77 7.51 20.76 -18.35
CA GLY A 77 8.91 20.85 -18.80
C GLY A 77 9.97 20.82 -17.68
N GLN A 78 9.56 20.74 -16.41
CA GLN A 78 10.46 20.78 -15.27
C GLN A 78 10.81 19.38 -14.72
N SER A 79 12.01 19.25 -14.13
CA SER A 79 12.51 18.00 -13.53
C SER A 79 11.58 17.43 -12.47
N GLU A 80 11.50 16.09 -12.42
CA GLU A 80 10.68 15.33 -11.47
C GLU A 80 11.16 15.43 -10.02
N LEU A 81 12.44 15.76 -9.82
CA LEU A 81 13.05 15.94 -8.50
C LEU A 81 12.58 17.23 -7.82
N LEU A 82 12.03 18.18 -8.58
CA LEU A 82 11.41 19.38 -8.03
C LEU A 82 10.01 19.03 -7.51
N GLY A 83 9.75 19.35 -6.24
CA GLY A 83 8.43 19.24 -5.64
C GLY A 83 7.37 20.07 -6.37
N VAL A 84 6.11 19.63 -6.33
CA VAL A 84 4.98 20.23 -7.08
C VAL A 84 4.86 21.73 -6.83
N GLN A 85 4.97 22.17 -5.57
CA GLN A 85 4.93 23.59 -5.20
C GLN A 85 5.97 24.44 -5.96
N LYS A 86 7.23 24.00 -5.97
CA LYS A 86 8.32 24.72 -6.65
C LYS A 86 8.11 24.76 -8.15
N LYS A 87 7.61 23.66 -8.74
CA LYS A 87 7.28 23.61 -10.17
C LYS A 87 6.22 24.63 -10.53
N CYS A 88 5.14 24.69 -9.75
CA CYS A 88 4.05 25.62 -9.96
C CYS A 88 4.51 27.07 -9.81
N ALA A 89 5.23 27.39 -8.74
CA ALA A 89 5.75 28.74 -8.49
C ALA A 89 6.60 29.24 -9.67
N ARG A 90 7.55 28.44 -10.15
CA ARG A 90 8.40 28.81 -11.28
C ARG A 90 7.62 29.00 -12.58
N ALA A 91 6.61 28.16 -12.83
CA ALA A 91 5.78 28.26 -14.03
C ALA A 91 4.95 29.56 -14.02
N ILE A 92 4.32 29.89 -12.90
CA ILE A 92 3.50 31.11 -12.76
C ILE A 92 4.38 32.36 -12.79
N GLU A 93 5.52 32.36 -12.10
CA GLU A 93 6.45 33.51 -12.12
C GLU A 93 6.96 33.80 -13.54
N ALA A 94 7.23 32.76 -14.34
CA ALA A 94 7.61 32.93 -15.74
C ALA A 94 6.48 33.56 -16.55
N MET A 95 5.24 33.09 -16.38
CA MET A 95 4.07 33.66 -17.05
C MET A 95 3.79 35.10 -16.60
N ASN A 96 3.90 35.39 -15.31
CA ASN A 96 3.74 36.74 -14.78
C ASN A 96 4.69 37.74 -15.45
N ARG A 97 5.99 37.40 -15.51
CA ARG A 97 6.99 38.25 -16.17
C ARG A 97 6.69 38.46 -17.65
N TRP A 98 6.25 37.41 -18.35
CA TRP A 98 5.93 37.49 -19.78
C TRP A 98 4.71 38.37 -20.05
N ILE A 99 3.62 38.16 -19.32
CA ILE A 99 2.38 38.95 -19.46
C ILE A 99 2.64 40.41 -19.12
N HIS A 100 3.31 40.66 -17.99
CA HIS A 100 3.64 42.01 -17.54
C HIS A 100 4.55 42.75 -18.54
N ALA A 101 5.50 42.06 -19.18
CA ALA A 101 6.37 42.65 -20.20
C ALA A 101 5.60 43.01 -21.48
N ILE A 102 4.73 42.12 -21.96
CA ILE A 102 3.95 42.35 -23.20
C ILE A 102 2.90 43.44 -23.00
N GLY A 103 2.23 43.48 -21.85
CA GLY A 103 1.25 44.51 -21.54
C GLY A 103 1.84 45.92 -21.45
N ARG A 104 3.17 46.06 -21.34
CA ARG A 104 3.87 47.35 -21.39
C ARG A 104 4.37 47.72 -22.79
N THR A 105 4.65 46.74 -23.64
CA THR A 105 5.26 46.98 -24.96
C THR A 105 4.24 47.06 -26.10
N ASN A 106 3.07 46.45 -25.94
CA ASN A 106 2.01 46.44 -26.94
C ASN A 106 0.80 47.28 -26.49
N SER A 107 0.50 48.35 -27.23
CA SER A 107 -0.63 49.24 -26.94
C SER A 107 -1.99 48.54 -27.02
N ASP A 108 -2.13 47.50 -27.86
CA ASP A 108 -3.37 46.73 -28.00
C ASP A 108 -3.65 45.81 -26.80
N LEU A 109 -2.64 45.55 -25.97
CA LEU A 109 -2.69 44.62 -24.84
C LEU A 109 -2.38 45.33 -23.51
N GLN A 110 -2.50 46.66 -23.50
CA GLN A 110 -2.12 47.46 -22.35
C GLN A 110 -2.97 47.10 -21.13
N GLY A 111 -2.31 46.79 -20.01
CA GLY A 111 -2.98 46.44 -18.77
C GLY A 111 -3.57 45.02 -18.73
N MET A 112 -3.21 44.14 -19.68
CA MET A 112 -3.64 42.75 -19.65
C MET A 112 -3.15 42.05 -18.37
N ALA A 113 -4.08 41.39 -17.69
CA ALA A 113 -3.82 40.57 -16.52
C ALA A 113 -4.85 39.43 -16.50
N CYS A 114 -4.65 38.44 -15.64
CA CYS A 114 -5.67 37.43 -15.41
C CYS A 114 -5.58 36.85 -14.00
N THR A 115 -6.67 36.25 -13.56
CA THR A 115 -6.65 35.33 -12.43
C THR A 115 -5.99 34.01 -12.84
N LEU A 116 -5.62 33.18 -11.88
CA LEU A 116 -5.17 31.82 -12.13
C LEU A 116 -5.50 30.94 -10.94
N THR A 117 -6.28 29.89 -11.17
CA THR A 117 -6.51 28.84 -10.19
C THR A 117 -6.20 27.50 -10.82
N ALA A 118 -5.26 26.77 -10.22
CA ALA A 118 -4.80 25.47 -10.70
C ALA A 118 -4.97 24.40 -9.62
N LEU A 119 -5.45 23.23 -10.05
CA LEU A 119 -5.52 21.99 -9.30
C LEU A 119 -4.61 20.96 -9.95
N ILE A 120 -3.65 20.43 -9.18
CA ILE A 120 -2.79 19.33 -9.61
C ILE A 120 -3.08 18.15 -8.69
N LEU A 121 -3.66 17.07 -9.23
CA LEU A 121 -3.78 15.82 -8.49
C LEU A 121 -2.58 14.93 -8.82
N ARG A 122 -1.72 14.67 -7.83
CA ARG A 122 -0.54 13.81 -7.98
C ARG A 122 -0.47 12.82 -6.82
N GLY A 123 -0.41 11.53 -7.15
CA GLY A 123 -0.48 10.48 -6.13
C GLY A 123 -1.81 10.54 -5.40
N ARG A 124 -1.77 10.79 -4.08
CA ARG A 124 -2.96 10.97 -3.23
C ARG A 124 -3.10 12.39 -2.69
N GLN A 125 -2.46 13.37 -3.33
CA GLN A 125 -2.45 14.77 -2.92
C GLN A 125 -3.06 15.66 -4.00
N ALA A 126 -3.88 16.62 -3.57
CA ALA A 126 -4.36 17.74 -4.36
C ALA A 126 -3.48 18.94 -4.01
N HIS A 127 -2.85 19.51 -5.03
CA HIS A 127 -2.07 20.74 -4.91
C HIS A 127 -2.84 21.87 -5.57
N ILE A 128 -3.23 22.86 -4.77
CA ILE A 128 -3.96 24.03 -5.21
C ILE A 128 -3.00 25.21 -5.27
N VAL A 129 -2.98 25.91 -6.40
CA VAL A 129 -2.20 27.14 -6.58
C VAL A 129 -3.15 28.21 -7.09
N HIS A 130 -3.13 29.39 -6.45
CA HIS A 130 -4.17 30.39 -6.66
C HIS A 130 -3.67 31.82 -6.61
N VAL A 131 -4.17 32.63 -7.55
CA VAL A 131 -4.02 34.08 -7.66
C VAL A 131 -5.31 34.67 -8.24
N GLY A 132 -5.85 35.71 -7.61
CA GLY A 132 -7.06 36.39 -8.07
C GLY A 132 -8.29 35.95 -7.30
N ASP A 133 -9.45 35.85 -7.94
CA ASP A 133 -10.73 35.54 -7.28
C ASP A 133 -11.50 34.38 -7.90
N SER A 134 -11.02 33.77 -8.99
CA SER A 134 -11.54 32.46 -9.43
C SER A 134 -11.44 31.44 -8.31
N ARG A 135 -12.51 30.68 -8.07
CA ARG A 135 -12.62 29.82 -6.89
C ARG A 135 -12.44 28.34 -7.19
N LEU A 136 -11.95 27.60 -6.20
CA LEU A 136 -11.90 26.14 -6.22
C LEU A 136 -12.64 25.57 -5.00
N TYR A 137 -13.66 24.75 -5.28
CA TYR A 137 -14.44 24.03 -4.29
C TYR A 137 -14.18 22.52 -4.34
N ARG A 138 -14.27 21.85 -3.19
CA ARG A 138 -14.31 20.39 -3.07
C ARG A 138 -15.63 19.95 -2.47
N LEU A 139 -16.35 19.07 -3.15
CA LEU A 139 -17.48 18.32 -2.61
C LEU A 139 -16.99 16.96 -2.12
N ARG A 140 -17.09 16.72 -0.80
CA ARG A 140 -16.79 15.43 -0.15
C ARG A 140 -17.91 15.12 0.85
N HIS A 141 -18.51 13.93 0.77
CA HIS A 141 -19.61 13.50 1.67
C HIS A 141 -20.73 14.55 1.83
N HIS A 142 -21.19 15.15 0.72
CA HIS A 142 -22.20 16.22 0.68
C HIS A 142 -21.81 17.56 1.32
N ARG A 143 -20.56 17.70 1.78
CA ARG A 143 -20.01 18.96 2.28
C ARG A 143 -19.19 19.63 1.17
N LEU A 144 -19.52 20.88 0.89
CA LEU A 144 -18.80 21.73 -0.06
C LEU A 144 -17.84 22.63 0.71
N ASP A 145 -16.54 22.46 0.49
CA ASP A 145 -15.48 23.27 1.11
C ASP A 145 -14.84 24.18 0.05
N LEU A 146 -14.75 25.48 0.33
CA LEU A 146 -13.97 26.42 -0.48
C LEU A 146 -12.49 26.32 -0.10
N LEU A 147 -11.62 26.07 -1.09
CA LEU A 147 -10.18 25.84 -0.87
C LEU A 147 -9.30 27.04 -1.25
N THR A 148 -9.87 28.05 -1.91
CA THR A 148 -9.19 29.29 -2.30
C THR A 148 -9.64 30.48 -1.46
N ARG A 149 -8.92 31.60 -1.55
CA ARG A 149 -9.26 32.86 -0.89
C ARG A 149 -9.13 33.99 -1.88
N ASP A 150 -10.22 34.72 -2.13
CA ASP A 150 -10.24 35.79 -3.11
C ASP A 150 -9.22 36.89 -2.78
N HIS A 151 -8.48 37.34 -3.80
CA HIS A 151 -7.48 38.40 -3.71
C HIS A 151 -8.03 39.73 -4.21
N THR A 152 -9.19 40.16 -3.72
CA THR A 152 -9.86 41.42 -4.07
C THR A 152 -9.75 42.49 -2.98
N PHE A 153 -10.04 43.75 -3.32
CA PHE A 153 -10.20 44.82 -2.34
C PHE A 153 -11.60 44.76 -1.69
N ASN A 154 -11.65 44.91 -0.36
CA ASN A 154 -12.90 44.91 0.42
C ASN A 154 -13.38 46.33 0.79
N GLU A 155 -12.68 47.36 0.32
CA GLU A 155 -12.99 48.76 0.61
C GLU A 155 -14.19 49.26 -0.21
N TRP A 156 -14.98 50.15 0.39
CA TRP A 156 -16.18 50.71 -0.23
C TRP A 156 -15.80 51.48 -1.52
N GLY A 157 -16.35 51.07 -2.67
CA GLY A 157 -16.03 51.63 -3.98
C GLY A 157 -14.94 50.90 -4.79
N MET A 158 -14.23 49.92 -4.21
CA MET A 158 -13.27 49.05 -4.92
C MET A 158 -13.60 47.55 -4.81
N GLN A 159 -14.84 47.23 -4.45
CA GLN A 159 -15.32 45.85 -4.34
C GLN A 159 -15.22 45.15 -5.70
N GLY A 160 -14.56 43.98 -5.71
CA GLY A 160 -14.33 43.20 -6.94
C GLY A 160 -13.08 43.59 -7.74
N VAL A 161 -12.32 44.61 -7.30
CA VAL A 161 -11.03 44.93 -7.94
C VAL A 161 -9.96 43.96 -7.45
N LEU A 162 -9.23 43.33 -8.37
CA LEU A 162 -8.14 42.41 -8.06
C LEU A 162 -6.96 43.16 -7.41
N ARG A 163 -6.56 42.72 -6.22
CA ARG A 163 -5.32 43.12 -5.54
C ARG A 163 -4.13 42.28 -6.00
N ARG A 164 -4.37 41.06 -6.48
CA ARG A 164 -3.35 40.18 -7.07
C ARG A 164 -3.90 39.57 -8.36
N ALA A 165 -3.13 39.70 -9.43
CA ALA A 165 -3.42 39.09 -10.72
C ALA A 165 -2.10 38.79 -11.44
N VAL A 166 -2.08 37.74 -12.25
CA VAL A 166 -0.94 37.41 -13.10
C VAL A 166 -0.81 38.50 -14.15
N GLY A 167 0.37 39.13 -14.22
CA GLY A 167 0.65 40.21 -15.18
C GLY A 167 0.40 41.62 -14.66
N ALA A 168 -0.20 41.80 -13.48
CA ALA A 168 -0.51 43.12 -12.93
C ALA A 168 0.72 43.84 -12.32
N SER A 169 1.73 43.09 -11.88
CA SER A 169 2.94 43.64 -11.24
C SER A 169 4.20 42.83 -11.56
N ASP A 170 5.37 43.45 -11.37
CA ASP A 170 6.69 42.83 -11.59
C ASP A 170 6.95 41.62 -10.67
N SER A 171 6.33 41.58 -9.49
CA SER A 171 6.38 40.46 -8.56
C SER A 171 4.98 39.94 -8.28
N LEU A 172 4.87 38.65 -7.99
CA LEU A 172 3.58 37.99 -7.75
C LEU A 172 3.67 37.11 -6.51
N GLN A 173 2.72 37.31 -5.60
CA GLN A 173 2.53 36.44 -4.45
C GLN A 173 1.45 35.41 -4.79
N ILE A 174 1.80 34.12 -4.67
CA ILE A 174 0.89 33.01 -4.92
C ILE A 174 0.45 32.37 -3.61
N ASP A 175 -0.81 31.94 -3.57
CA ASP A 175 -1.28 31.06 -2.50
C ASP A 175 -1.09 29.59 -2.92
N TYR A 176 -0.68 28.75 -1.98
CA TYR A 176 -0.48 27.32 -2.18
C TYR A 176 -1.07 26.52 -1.03
N LEU A 177 -1.85 25.49 -1.37
CA LEU A 177 -2.41 24.52 -0.43
C LEU A 177 -2.15 23.11 -0.95
N ALA A 178 -1.83 22.19 -0.05
CA ALA A 178 -1.79 20.76 -0.34
C ALA A 178 -2.68 20.01 0.63
N GLU A 179 -3.56 19.14 0.13
CA GLU A 179 -4.45 18.33 0.96
C GLU A 179 -4.62 16.91 0.41
N PRO A 180 -4.92 15.91 1.28
CA PRO A 180 -5.14 14.55 0.85
C PRO A 180 -6.44 14.39 0.05
N VAL A 181 -6.36 13.59 -1.01
CA VAL A 181 -7.46 13.27 -1.91
C VAL A 181 -8.11 11.96 -1.49
N GLN A 182 -9.42 11.88 -1.65
CA GLN A 182 -10.20 10.66 -1.49
C GLN A 182 -10.88 10.25 -2.80
N VAL A 183 -11.15 8.96 -2.94
CA VAL A 183 -12.00 8.45 -4.03
C VAL A 183 -13.40 9.06 -3.86
N HIS A 184 -14.01 9.48 -4.96
CA HIS A 184 -15.28 10.21 -5.02
C HIS A 184 -15.22 11.68 -4.55
N ASP A 185 -14.03 12.24 -4.30
CA ASP A 185 -13.90 13.70 -4.27
C ASP A 185 -14.32 14.27 -5.63
N ARG A 186 -15.13 15.33 -5.60
CA ARG A 186 -15.51 16.12 -6.77
C ARG A 186 -15.03 17.55 -6.57
N TYR A 187 -14.25 18.07 -7.52
CA TYR A 187 -13.74 19.43 -7.51
C TYR A 187 -14.47 20.30 -8.52
N LEU A 188 -14.72 21.56 -8.18
CA LEU A 188 -15.23 22.59 -9.08
C LEU A 188 -14.25 23.76 -9.08
N LEU A 189 -13.72 24.10 -10.25
CA LEU A 189 -13.02 25.36 -10.51
C LEU A 189 -13.99 26.27 -11.27
N CYS A 190 -14.18 27.52 -10.85
CA CYS A 190 -15.10 28.43 -11.51
C CYS A 190 -14.69 29.91 -11.43
N THR A 191 -15.06 30.68 -12.44
CA THR A 191 -14.88 32.14 -12.49
C THR A 191 -15.98 32.89 -11.74
N ASP A 192 -15.81 34.19 -11.57
CA ASP A 192 -16.71 35.07 -10.82
C ASP A 192 -18.10 35.18 -11.46
N GLY A 193 -18.22 35.06 -12.78
CA GLY A 193 -19.52 34.97 -13.44
C GLY A 193 -20.37 33.79 -12.97
N VAL A 194 -19.74 32.73 -12.44
CA VAL A 194 -20.42 31.62 -11.76
C VAL A 194 -20.62 31.90 -10.28
N HIS A 195 -19.54 32.08 -9.51
CA HIS A 195 -19.65 32.15 -8.04
C HIS A 195 -20.16 33.50 -7.50
N GLY A 196 -20.17 34.54 -8.34
CA GLY A 196 -20.81 35.82 -8.08
C GLY A 196 -22.32 35.78 -8.36
N SER A 197 -22.76 34.94 -9.30
CA SER A 197 -24.18 34.79 -9.67
C SER A 197 -24.90 33.70 -8.87
N LEU A 198 -24.19 32.67 -8.44
CA LEU A 198 -24.74 31.51 -7.74
C LEU A 198 -24.32 31.43 -6.28
N SER A 199 -25.27 31.17 -5.39
CA SER A 199 -24.97 30.87 -3.98
C SER A 199 -24.28 29.50 -3.83
N GLU A 200 -23.48 29.33 -2.77
CA GLU A 200 -22.83 28.05 -2.45
C GLU A 200 -23.83 26.90 -2.29
N ARG A 201 -25.06 27.19 -1.84
CA ARG A 201 -26.14 26.21 -1.77
C ARG A 201 -26.47 25.64 -3.14
N VAL A 202 -26.63 26.50 -4.14
CA VAL A 202 -26.95 26.09 -5.51
C VAL A 202 -25.79 25.31 -6.11
N LEU A 203 -24.55 25.78 -5.92
CA LEU A 203 -23.35 25.06 -6.38
C LEU A 203 -23.27 23.66 -5.78
N ARG A 204 -23.49 23.52 -4.46
CA ARG A 204 -23.50 22.21 -3.79
C ARG A 204 -24.59 21.31 -4.36
N ASP A 205 -25.80 21.84 -4.54
CA ASP A 205 -26.94 21.06 -5.00
C ASP A 205 -26.74 20.59 -6.45
N GLU A 206 -26.14 21.40 -7.33
CA GLU A 206 -25.74 20.99 -8.69
C GLU A 206 -24.62 19.94 -8.66
N LEU A 207 -23.55 20.15 -7.87
CA LEU A 207 -22.44 19.19 -7.77
C LEU A 207 -22.86 17.85 -7.14
N ALA A 208 -23.87 17.85 -6.28
CA ALA A 208 -24.40 16.64 -5.65
C ALA A 208 -25.26 15.78 -6.59
N ARG A 209 -25.66 16.30 -7.76
CA ARG A 209 -26.37 15.50 -8.77
C ARG A 209 -25.43 14.43 -9.32
N ARG A 210 -25.97 13.22 -9.51
CA ARG A 210 -25.25 12.09 -10.12
C ARG A 210 -25.17 12.22 -11.64
N ALA A 211 -24.66 13.35 -12.11
CA ALA A 211 -24.40 13.64 -13.52
C ALA A 211 -22.90 13.56 -13.81
N SER A 212 -22.55 13.40 -15.09
CA SER A 212 -21.16 13.46 -15.53
C SER A 212 -20.53 14.84 -15.26
N PRO A 213 -19.19 14.95 -15.17
CA PRO A 213 -18.52 16.25 -15.04
C PRO A 213 -18.91 17.26 -16.12
N ASP A 214 -19.04 16.84 -17.38
CA ASP A 214 -19.45 17.70 -18.50
C ASP A 214 -20.87 18.24 -18.34
N GLU A 215 -21.84 17.37 -18.02
CA GLU A 215 -23.23 17.79 -17.78
C GLU A 215 -23.32 18.72 -16.58
N THR A 216 -22.56 18.43 -15.51
CA THR A 216 -22.53 19.25 -14.30
C THR A 216 -21.95 20.63 -14.61
N ALA A 217 -20.84 20.72 -15.36
CA ALA A 217 -20.24 21.99 -15.75
C ALA A 217 -21.21 22.85 -16.57
N ARG A 218 -21.92 22.26 -17.54
CA ARG A 218 -22.95 22.96 -18.34
C ARG A 218 -24.15 23.38 -17.50
N ALA A 219 -24.57 22.57 -16.53
CA ALA A 219 -25.67 22.91 -15.65
C ALA A 219 -25.32 24.12 -14.76
N VAL A 220 -24.08 24.16 -14.24
CA VAL A 220 -23.58 25.26 -13.42
C VAL A 220 -23.51 26.57 -14.23
N THR A 221 -22.93 26.56 -15.43
CA THR A 221 -22.87 27.78 -16.27
C THR A 221 -24.26 28.22 -16.73
N ALA A 222 -25.14 27.29 -17.13
CA ALA A 222 -26.52 27.60 -17.50
C ALA A 222 -27.32 28.21 -16.34
N ALA A 223 -27.13 27.70 -15.12
CA ALA A 223 -27.74 28.27 -13.92
C ALA A 223 -27.25 29.70 -13.64
N ALA A 224 -25.95 29.96 -13.82
CA ALA A 224 -25.37 31.29 -13.64
C ALA A 224 -25.96 32.31 -14.65
N LEU A 225 -26.10 31.91 -15.92
CA LEU A 225 -26.74 32.75 -16.94
C LEU A 225 -28.22 33.00 -16.63
N ALA A 226 -28.95 31.97 -16.19
CA ALA A 226 -30.36 32.11 -15.81
C ALA A 226 -30.56 33.04 -14.61
N ALA A 227 -29.58 33.14 -13.71
CA ALA A 227 -29.55 34.07 -12.59
C ALA A 227 -29.24 35.53 -13.01
N ARG A 228 -29.20 35.83 -14.33
CA ARG A 228 -28.82 37.13 -14.91
C ARG A 228 -27.37 37.52 -14.66
N GLY A 229 -26.45 36.55 -14.70
CA GLY A 229 -25.01 36.82 -14.65
C GLY A 229 -24.60 37.88 -15.68
N SER A 230 -23.84 38.87 -15.24
CA SER A 230 -23.39 40.00 -16.08
C SER A 230 -22.05 39.75 -16.77
N ASP A 231 -21.44 38.58 -16.55
CA ASP A 231 -20.09 38.26 -17.02
C ASP A 231 -19.96 36.93 -17.77
N ASN A 232 -18.76 36.65 -18.27
CA ASN A 232 -18.40 35.31 -18.74
C ASN A 232 -18.51 34.30 -17.58
N ALA A 233 -19.03 33.11 -17.87
CA ALA A 233 -19.25 32.08 -16.86
C ALA A 233 -18.53 30.80 -17.27
N THR A 234 -17.49 30.44 -16.53
CA THR A 234 -16.72 29.22 -16.77
C THR A 234 -16.71 28.32 -15.55
N ALA A 235 -16.95 27.03 -15.78
CA ALA A 235 -16.90 25.98 -14.77
C ALA A 235 -16.13 24.77 -15.31
N LEU A 236 -15.22 24.23 -14.51
CA LEU A 236 -14.50 22.98 -14.75
C LEU A 236 -14.75 22.05 -13.56
N VAL A 237 -15.30 20.87 -13.83
CA VAL A 237 -15.61 19.85 -12.83
C VAL A 237 -14.68 18.66 -12.99
N LEU A 238 -14.20 18.10 -11.88
CA LEU A 238 -13.29 16.96 -11.88
C LEU A 238 -13.65 15.94 -10.79
N ASP A 239 -13.90 14.70 -11.19
CA ASP A 239 -14.25 13.57 -10.33
C ASP A 239 -13.06 12.64 -10.13
N VAL A 240 -12.74 12.31 -8.88
CA VAL A 240 -11.72 11.32 -8.54
C VAL A 240 -12.33 9.93 -8.55
N LEU A 241 -11.98 9.12 -9.55
CA LEU A 241 -12.53 7.78 -9.75
C LEU A 241 -11.71 6.70 -9.03
N ASN A 242 -10.38 6.79 -9.09
CA ASN A 242 -9.48 5.88 -8.40
C ASN A 242 -8.19 6.61 -8.01
N LEU A 243 -7.56 6.14 -6.92
CA LEU A 243 -6.27 6.63 -6.44
C LEU A 243 -5.22 5.52 -6.52
N PRO A 244 -3.94 5.86 -6.70
CA PRO A 244 -2.88 4.87 -6.61
C PRO A 244 -2.70 4.37 -5.17
N PRO A 245 -2.03 3.21 -4.99
CA PRO A 245 -1.56 2.77 -3.68
C PRO A 245 -0.74 3.89 -3.02
N ALA A 246 -0.96 4.11 -1.73
CA ALA A 246 -0.34 5.20 -1.02
C ALA A 246 1.20 5.06 -0.99
N SER A 247 1.94 6.13 -1.31
CA SER A 247 3.40 6.11 -1.29
C SER A 247 3.94 6.05 0.15
N GLN A 248 5.23 5.71 0.32
CA GLN A 248 5.83 5.75 1.67
C GLN A 248 5.73 7.15 2.30
N PRO A 249 6.05 8.26 1.61
CA PRO A 249 5.84 9.60 2.17
C PRO A 249 4.38 9.92 2.52
N ASP A 250 3.42 9.44 1.73
CA ASP A 250 1.99 9.62 2.05
C ASP A 250 1.62 8.92 3.37
N LEU A 251 2.11 7.68 3.55
CA LEU A 251 1.91 6.92 4.79
C LEU A 251 2.64 7.57 5.97
N GLU A 252 3.88 8.03 5.78
CA GLU A 252 4.66 8.69 6.82
C GLU A 252 3.94 9.93 7.33
N LEU A 253 3.44 10.77 6.44
CA LEU A 253 2.70 11.97 6.82
C LEU A 253 1.38 11.63 7.54
N ALA A 254 0.62 10.67 7.02
CA ALA A 254 -0.63 10.23 7.63
C ALA A 254 -0.42 9.62 9.01
N ILE A 255 0.60 8.76 9.17
CA ILE A 255 0.93 8.11 10.43
C ILE A 255 1.53 9.11 11.42
N ALA A 256 2.38 10.05 10.98
CA ALA A 256 2.97 11.09 11.83
C ALA A 256 1.90 11.99 12.48
N ALA A 257 0.78 12.24 11.77
CA ALA A 257 -0.31 13.05 12.28
C ALA A 257 -1.09 12.38 13.44
N GLN A 258 -1.02 11.05 13.58
CA GLN A 258 -1.83 10.30 14.54
C GLN A 258 -1.10 10.11 15.88
N PRO A 259 -1.72 10.35 17.05
CA PRO A 259 -1.08 10.10 18.33
C PRO A 259 -0.94 8.59 18.62
N ILE A 260 0.17 8.18 19.24
CA ILE A 260 0.31 6.85 19.86
C ILE A 260 -0.23 6.95 21.27
N LEU A 261 -1.31 6.23 21.55
CA LEU A 261 -1.98 6.21 22.85
C LEU A 261 -1.85 4.83 23.49
N PRO A 262 -1.99 4.71 24.82
CA PRO A 262 -2.11 3.40 25.47
C PRO A 262 -3.19 2.56 24.79
N PRO A 263 -2.92 1.26 24.50
CA PRO A 263 -3.91 0.41 23.87
C PRO A 263 -5.20 0.34 24.71
N PRO A 264 -6.36 0.34 24.07
CA PRO A 264 -7.65 0.23 24.73
C PRO A 264 -7.84 -1.13 25.42
N THR A 265 -8.96 -1.30 26.12
CA THR A 265 -9.39 -2.57 26.73
C THR A 265 -10.52 -3.20 25.92
N THR A 266 -10.70 -4.51 26.05
CA THR A 266 -11.85 -5.24 25.50
C THR A 266 -13.17 -4.63 25.97
N GLY A 267 -14.17 -4.59 25.08
CA GLY A 267 -15.50 -4.01 25.30
C GLY A 267 -15.57 -2.49 25.08
N THR A 268 -14.49 -1.86 24.62
CA THR A 268 -14.50 -0.44 24.26
C THR A 268 -14.73 -0.25 22.75
N VAL A 269 -15.35 0.87 22.38
CA VAL A 269 -15.50 1.28 20.98
C VAL A 269 -14.46 2.35 20.67
N VAL A 270 -13.61 2.10 19.67
CA VAL A 270 -12.60 3.06 19.20
C VAL A 270 -12.88 3.34 17.73
N ASP A 271 -13.14 4.60 17.37
CA ASP A 271 -13.32 5.03 15.98
C ASP A 271 -14.34 4.17 15.20
N GLY A 272 -15.42 3.75 15.88
CA GLY A 272 -16.46 2.88 15.31
C GLY A 272 -16.08 1.39 15.20
N PHE A 273 -15.00 0.95 15.83
CA PHE A 273 -14.63 -0.45 15.99
C PHE A 273 -14.93 -0.91 17.41
N ASP A 274 -15.83 -1.89 17.55
CA ASP A 274 -16.16 -2.51 18.84
C ASP A 274 -15.17 -3.64 19.15
N LEU A 275 -14.35 -3.48 20.20
CA LEU A 275 -13.26 -4.39 20.53
C LEU A 275 -13.75 -5.62 21.31
N GLU A 276 -14.18 -6.65 20.58
CA GLU A 276 -14.80 -7.87 21.13
C GLU A 276 -13.87 -8.73 21.99
N ALA A 277 -12.61 -8.92 21.58
CA ALA A 277 -11.67 -9.81 22.28
C ALA A 277 -10.21 -9.43 22.06
N GLN A 278 -9.39 -9.51 23.12
CA GLN A 278 -7.94 -9.40 22.99
C GLN A 278 -7.36 -10.73 22.48
N LEU A 279 -6.60 -10.68 21.39
CA LEU A 279 -5.96 -11.86 20.79
C LEU A 279 -4.50 -12.01 21.21
N SER A 280 -3.79 -10.89 21.37
CA SER A 280 -2.37 -10.89 21.73
C SER A 280 -1.98 -9.62 22.48
N ASP A 281 -1.06 -9.76 23.43
CA ASP A 281 -0.48 -8.66 24.20
C ASP A 281 1.05 -8.74 24.21
N GLY A 282 1.66 -8.35 23.09
CA GLY A 282 3.11 -8.40 22.90
C GLY A 282 3.87 -7.21 23.50
N ARG A 283 5.19 -7.19 23.38
CA ARG A 283 6.04 -6.11 23.90
C ARG A 283 5.74 -4.74 23.26
N TYR A 284 5.51 -4.72 21.95
CA TYR A 284 5.39 -3.50 21.15
C TYR A 284 3.97 -3.17 20.71
N SER A 285 3.06 -4.14 20.72
CA SER A 285 1.69 -3.96 20.25
C SER A 285 0.70 -4.84 20.98
N ARG A 286 -0.56 -4.46 20.91
CA ARG A 286 -1.71 -5.24 21.39
C ARG A 286 -2.69 -5.44 20.24
N VAL A 287 -3.19 -6.66 20.09
CA VAL A 287 -4.04 -7.06 18.97
C VAL A 287 -5.41 -7.47 19.48
N PHE A 288 -6.46 -6.93 18.85
CA PHE A 288 -7.86 -7.21 19.17
C PHE A 288 -8.59 -7.76 17.96
N ARG A 289 -9.47 -8.73 18.19
CA ARG A 289 -10.63 -8.97 17.33
C ARG A 289 -11.67 -7.90 17.64
N ALA A 290 -12.25 -7.35 16.59
CA ALA A 290 -13.25 -6.31 16.69
C ALA A 290 -14.31 -6.41 15.60
N TYR A 291 -15.40 -5.67 15.77
CA TYR A 291 -16.44 -5.51 14.77
C TYR A 291 -16.43 -4.08 14.24
N ASP A 292 -16.26 -3.90 12.92
CA ASP A 292 -16.41 -2.60 12.29
C ASP A 292 -17.89 -2.24 12.20
N THR A 293 -18.35 -1.33 13.05
CA THR A 293 -19.76 -0.92 13.11
C THR A 293 -20.22 -0.14 11.89
N VAL A 294 -19.28 0.43 11.11
CA VAL A 294 -19.55 1.19 9.88
C VAL A 294 -19.60 0.24 8.68
N ALA A 295 -18.54 -0.56 8.48
CA ALA A 295 -18.47 -1.51 7.36
C ALA A 295 -19.22 -2.83 7.61
N LYS A 296 -19.74 -3.05 8.82
CA LYS A 296 -20.53 -4.22 9.24
C LYS A 296 -19.80 -5.55 9.02
N ARG A 297 -18.51 -5.61 9.36
CA ARG A 297 -17.67 -6.82 9.20
C ARG A 297 -16.71 -7.02 10.37
N PRO A 298 -16.36 -8.28 10.70
CA PRO A 298 -15.30 -8.56 11.68
C PRO A 298 -13.93 -8.17 11.13
N VAL A 299 -13.10 -7.61 12.00
CA VAL A 299 -11.75 -7.12 11.70
C VAL A 299 -10.80 -7.41 12.84
N ILE A 300 -9.51 -7.28 12.58
CA ILE A 300 -8.45 -7.27 13.59
C ILE A 300 -7.85 -5.87 13.67
N LEU A 301 -7.67 -5.36 14.89
CA LEU A 301 -6.96 -4.10 15.14
C LEU A 301 -5.65 -4.36 15.88
N LYS A 302 -4.56 -3.77 15.38
CA LYS A 302 -3.24 -3.77 16.03
C LYS A 302 -2.92 -2.35 16.51
N PHE A 303 -2.76 -2.20 17.82
CA PHE A 303 -2.39 -0.94 18.47
C PHE A 303 -0.93 -0.98 18.92
N PRO A 304 -0.08 -0.03 18.53
CA PRO A 304 1.25 0.12 19.10
C PRO A 304 1.16 0.54 20.58
N LYS A 305 2.11 0.09 21.40
CA LYS A 305 2.25 0.52 22.79
C LYS A 305 3.17 1.73 22.87
N PRO A 306 2.84 2.78 23.66
CA PRO A 306 3.75 3.88 23.92
C PRO A 306 5.03 3.36 24.60
N ILE A 307 6.20 3.68 24.04
CA ILE A 307 7.51 3.35 24.63
C ILE A 307 8.34 4.61 24.65
N HIS A 308 8.73 5.04 25.86
CA HIS A 308 9.54 6.25 26.05
C HIS A 308 10.79 6.21 25.16
N GLY A 309 10.94 7.23 24.30
CA GLY A 309 12.08 7.38 23.41
C GLY A 309 12.07 6.51 22.14
N ALA A 310 11.05 5.67 21.92
CA ALA A 310 10.99 4.77 20.77
C ALA A 310 9.81 5.04 19.80
N ASP A 311 9.05 6.12 20.01
CA ASP A 311 7.88 6.46 19.18
C ASP A 311 8.22 6.59 17.69
N VAL A 312 9.39 7.17 17.36
CA VAL A 312 9.85 7.29 15.96
C VAL A 312 10.03 5.91 15.32
N VAL A 313 10.66 4.98 16.03
CA VAL A 313 10.91 3.61 15.56
C VAL A 313 9.59 2.84 15.41
N LEU A 314 8.68 2.99 16.38
CA LEU A 314 7.35 2.36 16.32
C LEU A 314 6.54 2.87 15.13
N ARG A 315 6.56 4.18 14.87
CA ARG A 315 5.90 4.79 13.70
C ARG A 315 6.49 4.27 12.40
N GLN A 316 7.81 4.19 12.29
CA GLN A 316 8.47 3.66 11.09
C GLN A 316 8.13 2.19 10.84
N ALA A 317 8.10 1.35 11.88
CA ALA A 317 7.65 -0.03 11.74
C ALA A 317 6.20 -0.11 11.25
N PHE A 318 5.34 0.78 11.75
CA PHE A 318 3.94 0.86 11.34
C PHE A 318 3.76 1.31 9.89
N VAL A 319 4.49 2.34 9.49
CA VAL A 319 4.59 2.82 8.10
C VAL A 319 5.00 1.67 7.20
N ARG A 320 6.06 0.94 7.59
CA ARG A 320 6.59 -0.18 6.83
C ARG A 320 5.56 -1.30 6.68
N GLU A 321 4.95 -1.76 7.77
CA GLU A 321 3.93 -2.82 7.75
C GLU A 321 2.75 -2.45 6.84
N THR A 322 2.23 -1.23 7.00
CA THR A 322 1.11 -0.72 6.17
C THR A 322 1.54 -0.55 4.71
N TRP A 323 2.77 -0.08 4.46
CA TRP A 323 3.33 0.11 3.12
C TRP A 323 3.47 -1.21 2.38
N ILE A 324 4.04 -2.22 3.05
CA ILE A 324 4.24 -3.58 2.52
C ILE A 324 2.89 -4.20 2.17
N ALA A 325 1.93 -4.16 3.10
CA ALA A 325 0.60 -4.72 2.89
C ALA A 325 -0.14 -4.05 1.73
N ALA A 326 0.08 -2.76 1.49
CA ALA A 326 -0.51 -2.05 0.35
C ALA A 326 0.11 -2.43 -1.02
N ARG A 327 1.33 -2.98 -1.06
CA ARG A 327 2.00 -3.41 -2.31
C ARG A 327 1.71 -4.84 -2.70
N VAL A 328 1.48 -5.71 -1.71
CA VAL A 328 1.38 -7.15 -1.96
C VAL A 328 -0.06 -7.58 -2.10
N ARG A 329 -0.42 -8.03 -3.30
CA ARG A 329 -1.72 -8.66 -3.56
C ARG A 329 -1.54 -10.14 -3.81
N SER A 330 -1.81 -10.94 -2.78
CA SER A 330 -1.77 -12.39 -2.86
C SER A 330 -2.93 -12.97 -2.06
N PRO A 331 -3.63 -14.00 -2.57
CA PRO A 331 -4.65 -14.69 -1.78
C PRO A 331 -4.07 -15.39 -0.54
N TRP A 332 -2.75 -15.53 -0.46
CA TRP A 332 -2.07 -16.26 0.62
C TRP A 332 -1.35 -15.34 1.62
N VAL A 333 -1.43 -14.02 1.45
CA VAL A 333 -0.84 -13.02 2.36
C VAL A 333 -1.96 -12.17 2.93
N ALA A 334 -1.86 -11.77 4.20
CA ALA A 334 -2.83 -10.87 4.81
C ALA A 334 -2.75 -9.46 4.20
N GLU A 335 -3.92 -8.88 3.93
CA GLU A 335 -4.05 -7.47 3.55
C GLU A 335 -4.25 -6.57 4.77
N VAL A 336 -3.86 -5.30 4.64
CA VAL A 336 -4.24 -4.22 5.56
C VAL A 336 -5.36 -3.42 4.89
N LEU A 337 -6.40 -3.12 5.65
CA LEU A 337 -7.57 -2.38 5.20
C LEU A 337 -7.32 -0.89 5.31
N ASP A 338 -7.54 -0.17 4.21
CA ASP A 338 -7.53 1.29 4.20
C ASP A 338 -8.69 1.84 5.04
N ILE A 339 -8.37 2.75 5.96
CA ILE A 339 -9.34 3.48 6.79
C ILE A 339 -9.30 4.95 6.39
N PRO A 340 -10.45 5.64 6.27
CA PRO A 340 -10.47 7.08 6.01
C PRO A 340 -9.67 7.85 7.08
N PRO A 341 -8.76 8.77 6.70
CA PRO A 341 -7.89 9.47 7.66
C PRO A 341 -8.66 10.19 8.78
N GLU A 342 -9.83 10.75 8.47
CA GLU A 342 -10.71 11.45 9.40
C GLU A 342 -11.37 10.54 10.44
N ARG A 343 -11.40 9.22 10.20
CA ARG A 343 -11.94 8.25 11.14
C ARG A 343 -10.94 7.92 12.24
N GLN A 344 -9.64 7.95 11.94
CA GLN A 344 -8.60 7.60 12.90
C GLN A 344 -8.31 8.76 13.85
N THR A 345 -8.50 8.56 15.14
CA THR A 345 -8.15 9.51 16.21
C THR A 345 -6.82 9.16 16.89
N ARG A 346 -6.26 7.99 16.57
CA ARG A 346 -5.01 7.45 17.10
C ARG A 346 -4.41 6.45 16.12
N LEU A 347 -3.13 6.11 16.32
CA LEU A 347 -2.44 5.15 15.46
C LEU A 347 -2.91 3.71 15.74
N TYR A 348 -3.45 3.05 14.72
CA TYR A 348 -3.71 1.62 14.66
C TYR A 348 -3.85 1.16 13.21
N SER A 349 -3.79 -0.15 12.97
CA SER A 349 -3.96 -0.77 11.67
C SER A 349 -5.11 -1.75 11.76
N VAL A 350 -5.83 -1.85 10.66
CA VAL A 350 -7.00 -2.71 10.54
C VAL A 350 -6.70 -3.75 9.48
N MET A 351 -6.93 -5.02 9.78
CA MET A 351 -6.81 -6.11 8.82
C MET A 351 -8.09 -6.94 8.85
N PRO A 352 -8.42 -7.70 7.79
CA PRO A 352 -9.56 -8.61 7.84
C PRO A 352 -9.41 -9.63 8.97
N PHE A 353 -10.52 -10.00 9.57
CA PHE A 353 -10.54 -11.17 10.43
C PHE A 353 -10.59 -12.44 9.57
N TYR A 354 -9.52 -13.25 9.65
CA TYR A 354 -9.45 -14.55 9.01
C TYR A 354 -9.96 -15.63 9.97
N ALA A 355 -11.15 -16.16 9.70
CA ALA A 355 -11.75 -17.20 10.53
C ALA A 355 -10.97 -18.52 10.38
N GLY A 356 -10.48 -19.07 11.49
CA GLY A 356 -9.67 -20.28 11.48
C GLY A 356 -8.80 -20.42 12.72
N GLU A 357 -7.72 -21.19 12.59
CA GLU A 357 -6.71 -21.39 13.63
C GLU A 357 -5.31 -21.11 13.09
N ILE A 358 -4.38 -20.68 13.95
CA ILE A 358 -2.97 -20.58 13.58
C ILE A 358 -2.37 -21.98 13.37
N LEU A 359 -1.38 -22.09 12.48
CA LEU A 359 -0.75 -23.35 12.15
C LEU A 359 -0.14 -24.00 13.39
N GLU A 360 0.44 -23.23 14.32
CA GLU A 360 0.98 -23.78 15.56
C GLU A 360 -0.07 -24.55 16.37
N ALA A 361 -1.29 -24.02 16.48
CA ALA A 361 -2.39 -24.70 17.17
C ALA A 361 -2.77 -26.01 16.45
N ARG A 362 -2.79 -26.00 15.11
CA ARG A 362 -3.05 -27.20 14.30
C ARG A 362 -1.96 -28.27 14.49
N LEU A 363 -0.70 -27.89 14.69
CA LEU A 363 0.40 -28.83 14.94
C LEU A 363 0.22 -29.58 16.26
N GLN A 364 -0.41 -28.98 17.27
CA GLN A 364 -0.66 -29.63 18.57
C GLN A 364 -1.80 -30.66 18.52
N ARG A 365 -2.63 -30.66 17.46
CA ARG A 365 -3.83 -31.52 17.36
C ARG A 365 -3.56 -32.85 16.66
N SER A 366 -4.24 -33.91 17.11
CA SER A 366 -4.28 -35.21 16.42
C SER A 366 -5.57 -35.35 15.58
N PRO A 367 -5.54 -36.08 14.45
CA PRO A 367 -4.38 -36.75 13.86
C PRO A 367 -3.36 -35.76 13.25
N GLN A 368 -2.15 -36.27 13.04
CA GLN A 368 -1.10 -35.53 12.31
C GLN A 368 -1.57 -35.20 10.89
N ILE A 369 -0.98 -34.15 10.33
CA ILE A 369 -1.28 -33.70 8.96
C ILE A 369 -0.85 -34.79 7.96
N SER A 370 -1.75 -35.09 7.03
CA SER A 370 -1.50 -36.05 5.95
C SER A 370 -0.51 -35.48 4.93
N LEU A 371 0.12 -36.35 4.13
CA LEU A 371 1.02 -35.90 3.06
C LEU A 371 0.31 -34.93 2.09
N ALA A 372 -0.92 -35.24 1.67
CA ALA A 372 -1.66 -34.43 0.70
C ALA A 372 -2.03 -33.05 1.25
N GLU A 373 -2.54 -32.99 2.49
CA GLU A 373 -2.85 -31.74 3.18
C GLU A 373 -1.57 -30.91 3.40
N GLY A 374 -0.51 -31.54 3.89
CA GLY A 374 0.75 -30.87 4.19
C GLY A 374 1.45 -30.32 2.95
N LEU A 375 1.46 -31.05 1.83
CA LEU A 375 2.00 -30.54 0.57
C LEU A 375 1.19 -29.34 0.08
N THR A 376 -0.14 -29.38 0.20
CA THR A 376 -0.95 -28.23 -0.23
C THR A 376 -0.68 -26.98 0.61
N LEU A 377 -0.54 -27.13 1.93
CA LEU A 377 -0.16 -26.03 2.82
C LEU A 377 1.25 -25.52 2.53
N ALA A 378 2.22 -26.42 2.35
CA ALA A 378 3.61 -26.10 2.02
C ALA A 378 3.74 -25.32 0.70
N THR A 379 3.02 -25.76 -0.35
CA THR A 379 2.96 -25.07 -1.64
C THR A 379 2.31 -23.69 -1.54
N ARG A 380 1.26 -23.53 -0.73
CA ARG A 380 0.63 -22.22 -0.53
C ARG A 380 1.52 -21.27 0.25
N LEU A 381 2.21 -21.75 1.28
CA LEU A 381 3.17 -20.96 2.05
C LEU A 381 4.33 -20.47 1.17
N THR A 382 4.92 -21.36 0.37
CA THR A 382 5.98 -20.99 -0.60
C THR A 382 5.47 -19.97 -1.63
N LYS A 383 4.24 -20.10 -2.14
CA LYS A 383 3.62 -19.10 -3.03
C LYS A 383 3.32 -17.77 -2.33
N ALA A 384 2.97 -17.79 -1.04
CA ALA A 384 2.78 -16.56 -0.25
C ALA A 384 4.08 -15.77 -0.17
N VAL A 385 5.18 -16.45 0.16
CA VAL A 385 6.51 -15.85 0.29
C VAL A 385 7.06 -15.41 -1.07
N ALA A 386 6.83 -16.18 -2.14
CA ALA A 386 7.18 -15.77 -3.50
C ALA A 386 6.48 -14.46 -3.92
N ALA A 387 5.25 -14.22 -3.45
CA ALA A 387 4.53 -12.97 -3.71
C ALA A 387 5.17 -11.78 -2.99
N LEU A 388 5.75 -11.99 -1.81
CA LEU A 388 6.53 -10.99 -1.09
C LEU A 388 7.85 -10.70 -1.83
N HIS A 389 8.61 -11.74 -2.19
CA HIS A 389 9.91 -11.62 -2.88
C HIS A 389 9.78 -10.87 -4.21
N ARG A 390 8.74 -11.18 -5.01
CA ARG A 390 8.43 -10.45 -6.26
C ARG A 390 8.16 -8.95 -6.07
N ALA A 391 7.75 -8.55 -4.87
CA ALA A 391 7.54 -7.16 -4.50
C ALA A 391 8.75 -6.54 -3.80
N GLY A 392 9.91 -7.23 -3.79
CA GLY A 392 11.15 -6.79 -3.14
C GLY A 392 11.08 -6.83 -1.61
N ILE A 393 10.22 -7.68 -1.05
CA ILE A 393 9.96 -7.76 0.40
C ILE A 393 10.44 -9.11 0.94
N VAL A 394 11.30 -9.08 1.96
CA VAL A 394 11.76 -10.25 2.73
C VAL A 394 11.03 -10.27 4.07
N HIS A 395 10.39 -11.38 4.45
CA HIS A 395 9.50 -11.46 5.62
C HIS A 395 10.25 -11.53 6.96
N ARG A 396 11.35 -12.32 7.04
CA ARG A 396 12.25 -12.46 8.20
C ARG A 396 11.73 -13.15 9.47
N ASP A 397 10.45 -13.49 9.57
CA ASP A 397 9.90 -14.24 10.73
C ASP A 397 8.82 -15.25 10.30
N ILE A 398 9.16 -16.08 9.32
CA ILE A 398 8.25 -17.13 8.84
C ILE A 398 8.27 -18.29 9.83
N LYS A 399 7.11 -18.55 10.45
CA LYS A 399 6.88 -19.62 11.41
C LYS A 399 5.38 -19.97 11.51
N PRO A 400 5.01 -21.12 12.10
CA PRO A 400 3.61 -21.52 12.27
C PRO A 400 2.72 -20.52 13.02
N ASP A 401 3.24 -19.73 13.96
CA ASP A 401 2.46 -18.69 14.63
C ASP A 401 1.97 -17.59 13.67
N ASN A 402 2.73 -17.36 12.59
CA ASN A 402 2.45 -16.34 11.58
C ASN A 402 1.71 -16.91 10.36
N VAL A 403 1.13 -18.11 10.46
CA VAL A 403 0.34 -18.73 9.40
C VAL A 403 -1.05 -19.08 9.94
N ILE A 404 -2.10 -18.47 9.38
CA ILE A 404 -3.49 -18.81 9.68
C ILE A 404 -4.00 -19.83 8.67
N LEU A 405 -4.65 -20.88 9.16
CA LEU A 405 -5.40 -21.85 8.39
C LEU A 405 -6.87 -21.44 8.36
N GLU A 406 -7.33 -20.88 7.25
CA GLU A 406 -8.69 -20.38 7.10
C GLU A 406 -9.68 -21.54 6.96
N GLN A 407 -10.78 -21.48 7.72
CA GLN A 407 -11.91 -22.40 7.54
C GLN A 407 -12.89 -21.81 6.53
N GLU A 408 -12.92 -22.32 5.30
CA GLU A 408 -13.98 -22.01 4.33
C GLU A 408 -15.01 -23.13 4.33
N GLU A 409 -16.28 -22.82 4.64
CA GLU A 409 -17.42 -23.75 4.69
C GLU A 409 -17.61 -24.58 3.41
N ASN A 410 -17.08 -24.13 2.27
CA ASN A 410 -17.23 -24.77 0.95
C ASN A 410 -15.92 -25.24 0.30
N ARG A 411 -14.79 -25.27 1.03
CA ARG A 411 -13.54 -25.87 0.51
C ARG A 411 -13.23 -27.18 1.19
N ALA A 412 -12.85 -28.16 0.37
CA ALA A 412 -12.32 -29.45 0.84
C ALA A 412 -11.00 -29.32 1.64
N GLN A 413 -10.32 -28.17 1.58
CA GLN A 413 -9.06 -27.92 2.30
C GLN A 413 -9.03 -26.48 2.84
N PRO A 414 -8.50 -26.26 4.06
CA PRO A 414 -8.45 -24.93 4.68
C PRO A 414 -7.62 -23.97 3.83
N GLY A 415 -8.00 -22.70 3.75
CA GLY A 415 -7.19 -21.64 3.16
C GLY A 415 -5.91 -21.37 3.97
N LEU A 416 -5.00 -20.54 3.45
CA LEU A 416 -3.75 -20.19 4.14
C LEU A 416 -3.53 -18.69 4.04
N ARG A 417 -3.24 -18.03 5.16
CA ARG A 417 -2.82 -16.62 5.21
C ARG A 417 -1.52 -16.51 5.99
N LEU A 418 -0.49 -15.99 5.35
CA LEU A 418 0.72 -15.52 5.99
C LEU A 418 0.44 -14.13 6.58
N ILE A 419 0.68 -13.97 7.88
CA ILE A 419 0.42 -12.76 8.65
C ILE A 419 1.71 -12.19 9.27
N ASP A 420 1.60 -11.01 9.87
CA ASP A 420 2.65 -10.30 10.63
C ASP A 420 3.91 -9.94 9.83
N LEU A 421 3.83 -8.82 9.12
CA LEU A 421 4.94 -8.24 8.35
C LEU A 421 5.76 -7.22 9.17
N GLY A 422 5.59 -7.20 10.50
CA GLY A 422 6.14 -6.16 11.39
C GLY A 422 7.68 -6.10 11.44
N VAL A 423 8.36 -7.13 10.96
CA VAL A 423 9.84 -7.21 10.89
C VAL A 423 10.36 -7.40 9.47
N ALA A 424 9.49 -7.29 8.46
CA ALA A 424 9.88 -7.47 7.07
C ALA A 424 10.83 -6.36 6.61
N ARG A 425 11.71 -6.69 5.66
CA ARG A 425 12.67 -5.78 5.03
C ARG A 425 12.29 -5.50 3.58
N VAL A 426 12.51 -4.27 3.15
CA VAL A 426 12.39 -3.81 1.77
C VAL A 426 13.73 -3.22 1.36
N ASP A 427 14.25 -3.61 0.19
CA ASP A 427 15.52 -3.06 -0.30
C ASP A 427 15.40 -1.53 -0.50
N GLY A 428 16.35 -0.77 0.06
CA GLY A 428 16.39 0.69 -0.03
C GLY A 428 15.63 1.47 1.05
N MET A 429 14.97 0.80 2.01
CA MET A 429 14.51 1.41 3.26
C MET A 429 15.48 1.05 4.39
N ASP A 430 16.15 2.04 4.99
CA ASP A 430 17.18 1.82 6.02
C ASP A 430 16.77 0.81 7.10
N ASP A 431 17.68 -0.12 7.42
CA ASP A 431 17.55 -1.10 8.49
C ASP A 431 17.72 -0.38 9.84
N PHE A 432 16.62 -0.06 10.52
CA PHE A 432 16.71 0.29 11.93
C PHE A 432 17.02 -0.96 12.74
N ALA A 433 18.14 -0.89 13.47
CA ALA A 433 18.55 -1.88 14.44
C ALA A 433 17.54 -1.94 15.60
N LEU A 434 16.55 -2.82 15.48
CA LEU A 434 16.14 -3.57 16.65
C LEU A 434 17.41 -4.34 17.07
N GLU A 435 17.94 -4.08 18.26
CA GLU A 435 19.24 -4.55 18.78
C GLU A 435 19.44 -6.08 18.78
N HIS A 436 18.50 -6.84 18.22
CA HIS A 436 18.56 -8.27 18.04
C HIS A 436 18.00 -8.59 16.66
N ALA A 437 18.69 -9.43 15.88
CA ALA A 437 18.17 -9.91 14.60
C ALA A 437 16.73 -10.41 14.82
N PRO A 438 15.72 -9.79 14.19
CA PRO A 438 14.34 -10.21 14.35
C PRO A 438 14.18 -11.63 13.80
N GLY A 439 13.50 -12.48 14.55
CA GLY A 439 13.24 -13.87 14.16
C GLY A 439 13.19 -14.81 15.37
N THR A 440 12.45 -15.91 15.22
CA THR A 440 12.41 -16.98 16.23
C THR A 440 13.62 -17.91 16.00
N PRO A 441 14.55 -18.08 16.97
CA PRO A 441 15.86 -18.70 16.71
C PRO A 441 15.83 -20.07 16.01
N SER A 442 14.90 -20.94 16.37
CA SER A 442 14.77 -22.27 15.77
C SER A 442 14.36 -22.26 14.28
N TYR A 443 13.95 -21.11 13.72
CA TYR A 443 13.62 -20.93 12.30
C TYR A 443 14.63 -20.07 11.54
N MET A 444 15.55 -19.41 12.25
CA MET A 444 16.51 -18.50 11.64
C MET A 444 17.54 -19.27 10.82
N ALA A 445 17.85 -18.74 9.63
CA ALA A 445 18.89 -19.28 8.77
C ALA A 445 20.30 -19.09 9.41
N PRO A 446 21.25 -20.00 9.18
CA PRO A 446 22.59 -19.95 9.79
C PRO A 446 23.33 -18.63 9.62
N GLU A 447 23.21 -18.01 8.44
CA GLU A 447 23.85 -16.73 8.11
C GLU A 447 23.34 -15.57 8.98
N LEU A 448 22.10 -15.62 9.49
CA LEU A 448 21.55 -14.59 10.38
C LEU A 448 22.26 -14.56 11.73
N PHE A 449 22.71 -15.72 12.23
CA PHE A 449 23.50 -15.80 13.47
C PHE A 449 24.91 -15.22 13.31
N THR A 450 25.36 -15.02 12.08
CA THR A 450 26.63 -14.36 11.74
C THR A 450 26.49 -12.87 11.43
N GLY A 451 25.28 -12.32 11.55
CA GLY A 451 25.00 -10.89 11.33
C GLY A 451 24.64 -10.52 9.90
N ALA A 452 24.33 -11.49 9.03
CA ALA A 452 23.75 -11.17 7.73
C ALA A 452 22.37 -10.52 7.91
N PRO A 453 21.99 -9.55 7.07
CA PRO A 453 20.75 -8.79 7.23
C PRO A 453 19.49 -9.61 6.86
N GLY A 454 19.66 -10.84 6.40
CA GLY A 454 18.64 -11.70 5.79
C GLY A 454 18.46 -11.42 4.31
N ASP A 455 17.86 -12.34 3.58
CA ASP A 455 17.49 -12.21 2.17
C ASP A 455 16.40 -13.24 1.83
N GLU A 456 16.06 -13.32 0.55
CA GLU A 456 15.07 -14.28 0.03
C GLU A 456 15.44 -15.74 0.36
N LEU A 457 16.74 -16.06 0.41
CA LEU A 457 17.24 -17.40 0.73
C LEU A 457 17.15 -17.71 2.22
N SER A 458 17.23 -16.70 3.08
CA SER A 458 16.98 -16.84 4.51
C SER A 458 15.49 -17.10 4.81
N ASP A 459 14.57 -16.46 4.07
CA ASP A 459 13.14 -16.75 4.13
C ASP A 459 12.85 -18.18 3.63
N GLN A 460 13.50 -18.60 2.54
CA GLN A 460 13.38 -19.97 2.02
C GLN A 460 13.77 -21.01 3.07
N PHE A 461 14.84 -20.76 3.84
CA PHE A 461 15.25 -21.63 4.94
C PHE A 461 14.16 -21.69 6.03
N ALA A 462 13.62 -20.54 6.46
CA ALA A 462 12.55 -20.49 7.46
C ALA A 462 11.26 -21.20 7.01
N VAL A 463 10.91 -21.09 5.72
CA VAL A 463 9.83 -21.86 5.10
C VAL A 463 10.12 -23.36 5.16
N ALA A 464 11.34 -23.79 4.85
CA ALA A 464 11.72 -25.19 4.92
C ALA A 464 11.66 -25.75 6.36
N VAL A 465 12.08 -24.97 7.36
CA VAL A 465 11.90 -25.33 8.78
C VAL A 465 10.42 -25.44 9.14
N THR A 466 9.60 -24.51 8.67
CA THR A 466 8.14 -24.50 8.90
C THR A 466 7.47 -25.74 8.29
N ILE A 467 7.83 -26.10 7.05
CA ILE A 467 7.36 -27.32 6.37
C ILE A 467 7.87 -28.58 7.08
N TYR A 468 9.10 -28.58 7.56
CA TYR A 468 9.63 -29.70 8.35
C TYR A 468 8.79 -29.94 9.61
N ARG A 469 8.51 -28.87 10.38
CA ARG A 469 7.66 -28.94 11.58
C ARG A 469 6.22 -29.33 11.25
N LEU A 470 5.69 -28.87 10.11
CA LEU A 470 4.35 -29.22 9.63
C LEU A 470 4.12 -30.74 9.64
N PHE A 471 5.14 -31.50 9.25
CA PHE A 471 5.08 -32.95 9.17
C PHE A 471 5.57 -33.66 10.43
N SER A 472 6.68 -33.21 11.03
CA SER A 472 7.36 -33.92 12.13
C SER A 472 7.01 -33.43 13.53
N ARG A 473 6.55 -32.17 13.68
CA ARG A 473 6.49 -31.41 14.95
C ARG A 473 7.84 -31.23 15.65
N ALA A 474 8.95 -31.55 14.99
CA ALA A 474 10.31 -31.42 15.48
C ALA A 474 11.09 -30.39 14.66
N TYR A 475 12.24 -29.94 15.15
CA TYR A 475 13.13 -29.05 14.41
C TYR A 475 14.24 -29.83 13.70
N PRO A 476 14.63 -29.44 12.47
CA PRO A 476 15.66 -30.18 11.71
C PRO A 476 17.05 -30.14 12.38
N TYR A 477 17.33 -29.07 13.14
CA TYR A 477 18.60 -28.83 13.84
C TYR A 477 18.47 -28.87 15.37
N GLY A 478 17.33 -29.36 15.88
CA GLY A 478 16.98 -29.21 17.29
C GLY A 478 16.47 -27.81 17.63
N GLU A 479 15.99 -27.64 18.85
CA GLU A 479 15.53 -26.35 19.37
C GLU A 479 16.74 -25.46 19.69
N ILE A 480 16.65 -24.19 19.32
CA ILE A 480 17.73 -23.21 19.48
C ILE A 480 17.28 -22.17 20.51
N GLU A 481 18.04 -22.06 21.60
CA GLU A 481 17.77 -21.08 22.65
C GLU A 481 18.04 -19.65 22.16
N PRO A 482 17.26 -18.65 22.61
CA PRO A 482 17.55 -17.24 22.35
C PRO A 482 18.98 -16.86 22.75
N PHE A 483 19.61 -15.99 21.95
CA PHE A 483 20.98 -15.49 22.16
C PHE A 483 22.10 -16.55 22.10
N SER A 484 21.77 -17.80 21.75
CA SER A 484 22.78 -18.83 21.51
C SER A 484 23.41 -18.70 20.11
N ARG A 485 24.63 -19.24 19.96
CA ARG A 485 25.32 -19.38 18.66
C ARG A 485 25.33 -20.86 18.27
N PRO A 486 24.27 -21.38 17.66
CA PRO A 486 24.17 -22.80 17.31
C PRO A 486 25.22 -23.19 16.28
N ARG A 487 25.69 -24.44 16.35
CA ARG A 487 26.49 -25.06 15.29
C ARG A 487 25.58 -25.91 14.42
N PHE A 488 25.42 -25.50 13.18
CA PHE A 488 24.64 -26.25 12.20
C PHE A 488 25.46 -27.41 11.65
N SER A 489 24.91 -28.62 11.72
CA SER A 489 25.50 -29.82 11.13
C SER A 489 24.62 -30.34 9.98
N LYS A 490 24.43 -31.65 9.85
CA LYS A 490 23.48 -32.21 8.88
C LYS A 490 22.07 -32.19 9.51
N PRO A 491 21.03 -31.71 8.82
CA PRO A 491 19.68 -31.73 9.37
C PRO A 491 19.21 -33.18 9.57
N THR A 492 18.44 -33.41 10.63
CA THR A 492 17.81 -34.72 10.86
C THR A 492 16.80 -34.99 9.74
N PRO A 493 16.86 -36.13 9.02
CA PRO A 493 15.90 -36.44 7.96
C PRO A 493 14.45 -36.41 8.48
N LEU A 494 13.52 -35.87 7.70
CA LEU A 494 12.10 -35.82 8.06
C LEU A 494 11.55 -37.23 8.26
N THR A 495 11.98 -38.19 7.44
CA THR A 495 11.58 -39.61 7.55
C THR A 495 12.03 -40.29 8.83
N SER A 496 12.98 -39.72 9.58
CA SER A 496 13.33 -40.21 10.92
C SER A 496 12.21 -40.00 11.94
N HIS A 497 11.40 -38.94 11.77
CA HIS A 497 10.23 -38.66 12.59
C HIS A 497 8.91 -39.16 11.96
N ARG A 498 8.85 -39.18 10.63
CA ARG A 498 7.67 -39.60 9.84
C ARG A 498 8.03 -40.64 8.77
N PRO A 499 8.23 -41.91 9.16
CA PRO A 499 8.66 -42.96 8.22
C PRO A 499 7.65 -43.31 7.12
N ASP A 500 6.41 -42.84 7.25
CA ASP A 500 5.34 -42.98 6.26
C ASP A 500 5.47 -42.01 5.07
N LEU A 501 6.31 -40.97 5.19
CA LEU A 501 6.51 -39.97 4.14
C LEU A 501 7.53 -40.43 3.09
N PRO A 502 7.42 -39.94 1.84
CA PRO A 502 8.29 -40.37 0.76
C PRO A 502 9.69 -39.75 0.86
N ALA A 503 10.71 -40.52 0.50
CA ALA A 503 12.12 -40.12 0.60
C ALA A 503 12.50 -38.92 -0.27
N TRP A 504 11.75 -38.62 -1.33
CA TRP A 504 12.00 -37.42 -2.15
C TRP A 504 11.80 -36.13 -1.33
N LEU A 505 10.90 -36.13 -0.34
CA LEU A 505 10.65 -34.96 0.49
C LEU A 505 11.85 -34.65 1.41
N ASP A 506 12.58 -35.67 1.86
CA ASP A 506 13.86 -35.48 2.56
C ASP A 506 14.89 -34.77 1.68
N GLN A 507 14.97 -35.13 0.39
CA GLN A 507 15.95 -34.54 -0.53
C GLN A 507 15.63 -33.06 -0.79
N VAL A 508 14.36 -32.74 -1.01
CA VAL A 508 13.88 -31.37 -1.23
C VAL A 508 14.14 -30.51 0.00
N LEU A 509 13.73 -30.99 1.19
CA LEU A 509 13.94 -30.23 2.43
C LEU A 509 15.42 -30.14 2.81
N ALA A 510 16.23 -31.18 2.59
CA ALA A 510 17.66 -31.12 2.87
C ALA A 510 18.37 -30.05 2.02
N ARG A 511 17.95 -29.86 0.75
CA ARG A 511 18.46 -28.79 -0.10
C ARG A 511 18.02 -27.41 0.40
N ALA A 512 16.74 -27.21 0.69
CA ALA A 512 16.23 -25.92 1.20
C ALA A 512 16.79 -25.55 2.59
N LEU A 513 17.14 -26.56 3.40
CA LEU A 513 17.76 -26.43 4.71
C LEU A 513 19.30 -26.40 4.66
N ALA A 514 19.93 -26.34 3.48
CA ALA A 514 21.38 -26.34 3.39
C ALA A 514 21.99 -25.17 4.19
N VAL A 515 23.09 -25.44 4.89
CA VAL A 515 23.75 -24.46 5.76
C VAL A 515 24.26 -23.27 4.93
N SER A 516 24.86 -23.57 3.77
CA SER A 516 25.29 -22.56 2.80
C SER A 516 24.09 -22.09 1.96
N PRO A 517 23.78 -20.77 1.92
CA PRO A 517 22.69 -20.26 1.09
C PRO A 517 22.83 -20.62 -0.40
N ARG A 518 24.07 -20.71 -0.91
CA ARG A 518 24.36 -21.03 -2.32
C ARG A 518 24.00 -22.47 -2.71
N GLU A 519 23.83 -23.36 -1.73
CA GLU A 519 23.43 -24.76 -1.96
C GLU A 519 21.90 -24.93 -1.94
N ARG A 520 21.17 -23.89 -1.54
CA ARG A 520 19.70 -23.88 -1.52
C ARG A 520 19.12 -23.72 -2.93
N PHE A 521 17.81 -23.60 -3.04
CA PHE A 521 17.17 -23.26 -4.31
C PHE A 521 17.44 -21.80 -4.67
N GLY A 522 17.61 -21.49 -5.95
CA GLY A 522 17.91 -20.13 -6.39
C GLY A 522 16.73 -19.17 -6.22
N ASP A 523 15.51 -19.71 -6.31
CA ASP A 523 14.23 -19.03 -6.12
C ASP A 523 13.28 -19.95 -5.34
N ILE A 524 12.48 -19.39 -4.43
CA ILE A 524 11.51 -20.15 -3.65
C ILE A 524 10.42 -20.84 -4.50
N LEU A 525 10.20 -20.38 -5.73
CA LEU A 525 9.32 -21.03 -6.70
C LEU A 525 9.89 -22.36 -7.21
N GLU A 526 11.21 -22.55 -7.21
CA GLU A 526 11.82 -23.86 -7.49
C GLU A 526 11.45 -24.85 -6.38
N LEU A 527 11.46 -24.41 -5.12
CA LEU A 527 10.99 -25.22 -3.99
C LEU A 527 9.50 -25.55 -4.14
N ALA A 528 8.66 -24.57 -4.49
CA ALA A 528 7.24 -24.80 -4.74
C ALA A 528 7.01 -25.83 -5.87
N PHE A 529 7.80 -25.74 -6.94
CA PHE A 529 7.74 -26.66 -8.08
C PHE A 529 8.08 -28.10 -7.67
N GLU A 530 9.14 -28.30 -6.88
CA GLU A 530 9.51 -29.63 -6.38
C GLU A 530 8.46 -30.21 -5.41
N LEU A 531 7.81 -29.37 -4.59
CA LEU A 531 6.71 -29.80 -3.71
C LEU A 531 5.47 -30.25 -4.50
N GLU A 532 5.15 -29.58 -5.62
CA GLU A 532 4.00 -29.90 -6.47
C GLU A 532 4.23 -31.15 -7.33
N HIS A 533 5.45 -31.33 -7.86
CA HIS A 533 5.75 -32.36 -8.85
C HIS A 533 6.54 -33.54 -8.29
N GLY A 534 7.01 -33.47 -7.05
CA GLY A 534 7.84 -34.49 -6.42
C GLY A 534 7.19 -35.88 -6.42
N SER A 535 5.87 -35.96 -6.21
CA SER A 535 5.13 -37.23 -6.25
C SER A 535 5.06 -37.87 -7.65
N ALA A 536 5.05 -37.06 -8.71
CA ALA A 536 4.98 -37.53 -10.09
C ALA A 536 6.38 -37.86 -10.66
N ARG A 537 7.42 -37.19 -10.17
CA ARG A 537 8.83 -37.39 -10.60
C ARG A 537 9.54 -38.46 -9.80
N ALA A 538 9.06 -38.77 -8.60
CA ALA A 538 9.50 -39.94 -7.87
C ALA A 538 9.09 -41.19 -8.64
N LEU A 539 10.06 -41.87 -9.26
CA LEU A 539 9.91 -43.27 -9.66
C LEU A 539 9.28 -44.02 -8.47
N PRO A 540 8.34 -44.97 -8.68
CA PRO A 540 7.70 -45.73 -7.60
C PRO A 540 8.79 -46.44 -6.82
N THR A 541 9.26 -45.78 -5.76
CA THR A 541 10.38 -46.24 -4.96
C THR A 541 9.74 -47.12 -3.93
N VAL A 542 9.82 -48.43 -4.19
CA VAL A 542 9.56 -49.48 -3.20
C VAL A 542 10.22 -49.04 -1.91
N LEU A 543 9.43 -48.88 -0.85
CA LEU A 543 9.87 -48.58 0.52
C LEU A 543 11.03 -49.52 0.89
N HIS A 544 12.27 -49.12 0.62
CA HIS A 544 13.42 -49.84 1.12
C HIS A 544 13.52 -49.46 2.59
N ARG A 545 12.85 -50.26 3.44
CA ARG A 545 13.21 -50.31 4.86
C ARG A 545 14.71 -50.55 4.89
N LYS A 546 15.47 -49.57 5.39
CA LYS A 546 16.91 -49.73 5.59
C LYS A 546 17.17 -51.07 6.31
N PRO A 547 18.17 -51.86 5.89
CA PRO A 547 18.48 -53.13 6.53
C PRO A 547 18.68 -52.95 8.04
N LEU A 548 18.38 -53.99 8.83
CA LEU A 548 18.50 -53.94 10.30
C LEU A 548 19.89 -53.46 10.77
N TYR A 549 20.93 -53.75 9.97
CA TYR A 549 22.31 -53.31 10.19
C TYR A 549 22.48 -51.79 10.19
N GLU A 550 21.78 -51.07 9.32
CA GLU A 550 21.83 -49.61 9.28
C GLU A 550 20.94 -48.95 10.34
N ARG A 551 19.86 -49.63 10.75
CA ARG A 551 18.89 -49.09 11.73
C ARG A 551 19.33 -49.31 13.17
N ASN A 552 19.96 -50.44 13.46
CA ASN A 552 20.45 -50.80 14.79
C ASN A 552 21.62 -51.79 14.67
N PRO A 553 22.85 -51.29 14.40
CA PRO A 553 24.01 -52.15 14.20
C PRO A 553 24.33 -53.00 15.44
N VAL A 554 24.05 -52.48 16.64
CA VAL A 554 24.27 -53.20 17.90
C VAL A 554 23.38 -54.44 17.99
N LEU A 555 22.09 -54.30 17.66
CA LEU A 555 21.15 -55.42 17.70
C LEU A 555 21.53 -56.53 16.71
N VAL A 556 22.06 -56.17 15.53
CA VAL A 556 22.56 -57.15 14.55
C VAL A 556 23.74 -57.93 15.12
N TRP A 557 24.72 -57.27 15.71
CA TRP A 557 25.85 -57.95 16.33
C TRP A 557 25.43 -58.81 17.52
N GLN A 558 24.46 -58.38 18.32
CA GLN A 558 23.89 -59.19 19.39
C GLN A 558 23.24 -60.47 18.87
N ILE A 559 22.43 -60.40 17.80
CA ILE A 559 21.79 -61.56 17.19
C ILE A 559 22.85 -62.52 16.62
N VAL A 560 23.86 -61.99 15.92
CA VAL A 560 24.96 -62.80 15.38
C VAL A 560 25.73 -63.51 16.50
N SER A 561 26.09 -62.80 17.57
CA SER A 561 26.81 -63.39 18.72
C SER A 561 25.98 -64.47 19.41
N VAL A 562 24.68 -64.25 19.63
CA VAL A 562 23.79 -65.27 20.24
C VAL A 562 23.67 -66.49 19.34
N THR A 563 23.51 -66.30 18.03
CA THR A 563 23.40 -67.40 17.06
C THR A 563 24.68 -68.24 17.03
N LEU A 564 25.85 -67.60 17.02
CA LEU A 564 27.15 -68.27 17.08
C LEU A 564 27.34 -69.03 18.40
N ALA A 565 26.93 -68.45 19.53
CA ALA A 565 26.98 -69.13 20.83
C ALA A 565 26.09 -70.39 20.84
N VAL A 566 24.87 -70.30 20.31
CA VAL A 566 23.96 -71.45 20.20
C VAL A 566 24.54 -72.54 19.30
N LEU A 567 25.11 -72.17 18.14
CA LEU A 567 25.76 -73.13 17.24
C LEU A 567 26.97 -73.82 17.89
N LEU A 568 27.75 -73.09 18.70
CA LEU A 568 28.86 -73.65 19.47
C LEU A 568 28.37 -74.65 20.53
N PHE A 569 27.32 -74.31 21.27
CA PHE A 569 26.72 -75.22 22.26
C PHE A 569 26.13 -76.47 21.59
N MET A 570 25.47 -76.31 20.44
CA MET A 570 25.00 -77.46 19.66
C MET A 570 26.17 -78.32 19.15
N SER A 571 27.28 -77.72 18.70
CA SER A 571 28.44 -78.51 18.25
C SER A 571 29.11 -79.30 19.38
N TRP A 572 28.91 -78.89 20.64
CA TRP A 572 29.34 -79.64 21.82
C TRP A 572 28.35 -80.74 22.21
N ALA A 573 27.05 -80.52 21.98
CA ALA A 573 26.01 -81.51 22.27
C ALA A 573 25.92 -82.65 21.22
N PHE A 574 26.42 -82.41 20.00
CA PHE A 574 26.47 -83.39 18.91
C PHE A 574 27.87 -83.98 18.66
N ARG A 575 28.80 -83.80 19.61
CA ARG A 575 30.04 -84.57 19.75
C ARG A 575 29.87 -85.58 20.87
#